data_AF-A0AA38NYE2-F1
#
_entry.id   AF-A0AA38NYE2-F1
#
_cell.length_a   1.000
_cell.length_b   1.000
_cell.length_c   1.000
_cell.angle_alpha   90.00
_cell.angle_beta   90.00
_cell.angle_gamma   90.00
#
_symmetry.space_group_name_H-M   'P 1'
#
loop_
_entity.id
_entity.type
_entity.pdbx_description
1 polymer ?
#
loop_
_entity_poly.entity_id
_entity_poly.type
_entity_poly.pdbx_seq_one_letter_code
_entity_poly.pdbx_strand_id
1 'polypeptide(L)'
;MSQASAPMIPFVVISYHNMETHLHQIMAKTTIHPSLPKAAEVELKKLLKYKIQADLNQYYVLGTILHPSLHSTWFEQYVGNTLFEKQCARKKAKAIFEHIAEEYFKNQLEVEKTSEI
;
A
#
# COMPACT_ATOMS: atom_id res chain seq x y z
N MET A 1 -22.54 -8.46 -8.83
CA MET A 1 -21.36 -7.57 -8.83
C MET A 1 -21.31 -6.82 -7.51
N SER A 2 -20.17 -6.78 -6.83
CA SER A 2 -20.02 -6.09 -5.54
C SER A 2 -20.28 -4.58 -5.71
N GLN A 3 -21.27 -4.04 -5.00
CA GLN A 3 -21.62 -2.61 -5.02
C GLN A 3 -20.79 -1.83 -3.98
N ALA A 4 -19.47 -1.82 -4.14
CA ALA A 4 -18.65 -0.90 -3.36
C ALA A 4 -18.88 0.52 -3.92
N SER A 5 -19.47 1.41 -3.10
CA SER A 5 -19.76 2.79 -3.48
C SER A 5 -18.51 3.68 -3.56
N ALA A 6 -17.37 3.21 -3.07
CA ALA A 6 -16.10 3.93 -3.06
C ALA A 6 -14.95 3.01 -3.50
N PRO A 7 -13.98 3.54 -4.29
CA PRO A 7 -12.79 2.79 -4.65
C PRO A 7 -11.93 2.59 -3.39
N MET A 8 -11.87 1.34 -2.93
CA MET A 8 -11.07 0.96 -1.75
C MET A 8 -9.58 0.75 -2.08
N ILE A 9 -9.25 0.62 -3.37
CA ILE A 9 -7.91 0.30 -3.87
C ILE A 9 -6.83 1.23 -3.27
N PRO A 10 -6.99 2.57 -3.21
CA PRO A 10 -5.98 3.46 -2.63
C PRO A 10 -5.75 3.25 -1.14
N PHE A 11 -6.73 2.70 -0.42
CA PHE A 11 -6.70 2.61 1.04
C PHE A 11 -6.23 1.24 1.54
N VAL A 12 -6.02 0.26 0.65
CA VAL A 12 -5.67 -1.11 1.06
C VAL A 12 -4.34 -1.14 1.82
N VAL A 13 -3.27 -0.59 1.23
CA VAL A 13 -1.93 -0.56 1.84
C VAL A 13 -1.96 0.24 3.14
N ILE A 14 -2.66 1.38 3.15
CA ILE A 14 -2.84 2.22 4.32
C ILE A 14 -3.51 1.47 5.47
N SER A 15 -4.58 0.75 5.16
CA SER A 15 -5.35 0.03 6.16
C SER A 15 -4.49 -1.03 6.84
N TYR A 16 -3.69 -1.78 6.07
CA TYR A 16 -2.75 -2.76 6.63
C TYR A 16 -1.70 -2.12 7.54
N HIS A 17 -1.10 -1.01 7.13
CA HIS A 17 -0.12 -0.30 7.96
C HIS A 17 -0.71 0.29 9.25
N ASN A 18 -1.92 0.85 9.17
CA ASN A 18 -2.63 1.38 10.33
C ASN A 18 -3.00 0.26 11.31
N MET A 19 -3.46 -0.88 10.80
CA MET A 19 -3.78 -2.05 11.62
C MET A 19 -2.53 -2.62 12.30
N GLU A 20 -1.41 -2.73 11.60
CA GLU A 20 -0.13 -3.18 12.17
C GLU A 20 0.30 -2.27 13.32
N THR A 21 0.29 -0.96 13.09
CA THR A 21 0.61 0.04 14.12
C THR A 21 -0.29 -0.10 15.35
N HIS A 22 -1.59 -0.27 15.13
CA HIS A 22 -2.55 -0.41 16.22
C HIS A 22 -2.35 -1.70 17.02
N LEU A 23 -2.07 -2.82 16.36
CA LEU A 23 -1.79 -4.10 17.03
C LEU A 23 -0.54 -4.01 17.90
N HIS A 24 0.53 -3.38 17.41
CA HIS A 24 1.73 -3.12 18.22
C HIS A 24 1.41 -2.26 19.46
N GLN A 25 0.57 -1.23 19.31
CA GLN A 25 0.13 -0.41 20.44
C GLN A 25 -0.68 -1.20 21.46
N ILE A 26 -1.56 -2.12 21.01
CA ILE A 26 -2.32 -3.02 21.90
C ILE A 26 -1.35 -3.92 22.68
N MET A 27 -0.38 -4.52 22.01
CA MET A 27 0.60 -5.41 22.65
C MET A 27 1.46 -4.68 23.69
N ALA A 28 1.75 -3.39 23.50
CA ALA A 28 2.53 -2.58 24.42
C ALA A 28 1.72 -2.01 25.61
N LYS A 29 0.38 -2.04 25.56
CA LYS A 29 -0.47 -1.49 26.62
C LYS A 29 -0.56 -2.45 27.80
N THR A 30 -0.28 -1.94 29.00
CA THR A 30 -0.36 -2.70 30.27
C THR A 30 -1.72 -2.60 30.96
N THR A 31 -2.59 -1.68 30.53
CA THR A 31 -3.88 -1.37 31.17
C THR A 31 -5.07 -2.09 30.57
N ILE A 32 -4.85 -3.00 29.62
CA ILE A 32 -5.91 -3.72 28.89
C ILE A 32 -6.10 -5.14 29.43
N HIS A 33 -7.23 -5.75 29.08
CA HIS A 33 -7.53 -7.12 29.46
C HIS A 33 -6.40 -8.09 29.05
N PRO A 34 -5.92 -9.00 29.93
CA PRO A 34 -4.73 -9.82 29.68
C PRO A 34 -4.77 -10.72 28.43
N SER A 35 -5.95 -11.05 27.92
CA SER A 35 -6.11 -11.83 26.68
C SER A 35 -5.86 -11.03 25.40
N LEU A 36 -5.98 -9.70 25.46
CA LEU A 36 -5.88 -8.84 24.28
C LEU A 36 -4.47 -8.78 23.67
N PRO A 37 -3.37 -8.68 24.44
CA PRO A 37 -2.02 -8.77 23.87
C PRO A 37 -1.79 -10.07 23.11
N LYS A 38 -2.27 -11.20 23.65
CA LYS A 38 -2.13 -12.52 23.03
C LYS A 38 -2.97 -12.65 21.76
N ALA A 39 -4.20 -12.12 21.76
CA ALA A 39 -5.03 -12.06 20.57
C ALA A 39 -4.41 -11.15 19.49
N ALA A 40 -3.86 -10.00 19.88
CA ALA A 40 -3.19 -9.07 18.98
C ALA A 40 -1.95 -9.70 18.32
N GLU A 41 -1.18 -10.51 19.04
CA GLU A 41 -0.04 -11.23 18.48
C GLU A 41 -0.47 -12.22 17.38
N VAL A 42 -1.55 -12.96 17.61
CA VAL A 42 -2.11 -13.90 16.62
C VAL A 42 -2.62 -13.16 15.40
N GLU A 43 -3.36 -12.06 15.60
CA GLU A 43 -3.89 -11.25 14.51
C GLU A 43 -2.76 -10.58 13.71
N LEU A 44 -1.69 -10.12 14.37
CA LEU A 44 -0.53 -9.52 13.71
C LEU A 44 0.13 -10.50 12.74
N LYS A 45 0.31 -11.76 13.13
CA LYS A 45 0.86 -12.81 12.23
C LYS A 45 0.00 -12.97 10.98
N LYS A 46 -1.33 -12.97 11.14
CA LYS A 46 -2.27 -13.07 10.02
C LYS A 46 -2.23 -11.82 9.15
N LEU A 47 -2.22 -10.64 9.75
CA LEU A 47 -2.15 -9.35 9.08
C LEU A 47 -0.90 -9.26 8.20
N LEU A 48 0.27 -9.60 8.74
CA LEU A 48 1.55 -9.51 8.02
C LEU A 48 1.54 -10.33 6.72
N LYS A 49 0.91 -11.51 6.72
CA LYS A 49 0.76 -12.33 5.52
C LYS A 49 0.04 -11.57 4.39
N TYR A 50 -1.08 -10.91 4.70
CA TYR A 50 -1.85 -10.18 3.69
C TYR A 50 -1.25 -8.82 3.36
N LYS A 51 -0.61 -8.17 4.34
CA LYS A 51 0.12 -6.92 4.14
C LYS A 51 1.24 -7.09 3.12
N ILE A 52 2.04 -8.15 3.22
CA ILE A 52 3.10 -8.43 2.24
C ILE A 52 2.52 -8.56 0.82
N GLN A 53 1.40 -9.26 0.66
CA GLN A 53 0.72 -9.38 -0.63
C GLN A 53 0.23 -8.03 -1.15
N ALA A 54 -0.30 -7.17 -0.26
CA ALA A 54 -0.76 -5.85 -0.63
C ALA A 54 0.39 -4.91 -1.01
N ASP A 55 1.50 -4.93 -0.27
CA ASP A 55 2.69 -4.12 -0.50
C ASP A 55 3.38 -4.47 -1.85
N LEU A 56 3.20 -5.71 -2.31
CA LEU A 56 3.72 -6.18 -3.60
C LEU A 56 2.73 -5.98 -4.76
N ASN A 57 1.48 -5.61 -4.48
CA ASN A 57 0.46 -5.44 -5.51
C ASN A 57 0.54 -4.04 -6.13
N GLN A 58 0.98 -3.99 -7.38
CA GLN A 58 1.12 -2.76 -8.14
C GLN A 58 -0.17 -1.92 -8.22
N TYR A 59 -1.34 -2.54 -8.26
CA TYR A 59 -2.61 -1.80 -8.35
C TYR A 59 -2.92 -1.03 -7.07
N TYR A 60 -2.56 -1.57 -5.91
CA TYR A 60 -2.73 -0.86 -4.65
C TYR A 60 -1.72 0.28 -4.52
N VAL A 61 -0.47 0.04 -4.94
CA VAL A 61 0.57 1.08 -4.98
C VAL A 61 0.14 2.22 -5.91
N LEU A 62 -0.28 1.91 -7.13
CA LEU A 62 -0.79 2.88 -8.10
C LEU A 62 -2.00 3.65 -7.57
N GLY A 63 -3.01 2.93 -7.04
CA GLY A 63 -4.19 3.57 -6.48
C GLY A 63 -3.83 4.55 -5.37
N THR A 64 -2.85 4.21 -4.54
CA THR A 64 -2.34 5.09 -3.48
C THR A 64 -1.63 6.33 -4.06
N ILE A 65 -0.78 6.14 -5.07
CA ILE A 65 -0.04 7.25 -5.72
C ILE A 65 -0.99 8.21 -6.44
N LEU A 66 -1.99 7.68 -7.14
CA LEU A 66 -2.96 8.47 -7.91
C LEU A 66 -4.00 9.16 -7.02
N HIS A 67 -4.06 8.84 -5.73
CA HIS A 67 -5.00 9.46 -4.81
C HIS A 67 -4.55 10.89 -4.44
N PRO A 68 -5.44 11.91 -4.53
CA PRO A 68 -5.08 13.32 -4.35
C PRO A 68 -4.42 13.65 -3.01
N SER A 69 -4.80 12.95 -1.94
CA SER A 69 -4.33 13.24 -0.57
C SER A 69 -3.18 12.35 -0.07
N LEU A 70 -2.80 11.31 -0.82
CA LEU A 70 -1.82 10.32 -0.34
C LEU A 70 -0.50 10.46 -1.11
N HIS A 71 -0.58 10.25 -2.42
CA HIS A 71 0.54 10.37 -3.34
C HIS A 71 1.76 9.49 -2.96
N SER A 72 2.87 9.64 -3.67
CA SER A 72 4.13 8.96 -3.36
C SER A 72 4.69 9.29 -1.96
N THR A 73 4.30 10.43 -1.37
CA THR A 73 4.80 10.90 -0.06
C THR A 73 4.21 10.14 1.10
N TRP A 74 3.00 9.56 0.93
CA TRP A 74 2.42 8.71 1.96
C TRP A 74 3.31 7.51 2.31
N PHE A 75 4.06 6.99 1.34
CA PHE A 75 5.00 5.87 1.52
C PHE A 75 6.13 6.16 2.51
N GLU A 76 6.38 7.43 2.84
CA GLU A 76 7.37 7.84 3.83
C GLU A 76 6.89 7.61 5.28
N GLN A 77 5.59 7.46 5.52
CA GLN A 77 4.99 7.47 6.86
C GLN A 77 5.24 6.19 7.67
N TYR A 78 5.62 5.10 7.01
CA TYR A 78 5.68 3.77 7.64
C TYR A 78 7.03 3.06 7.48
N VAL A 79 8.01 3.73 6.89
CA VAL A 79 9.39 3.27 6.89
C VAL A 79 10.14 3.90 8.06
N GLY A 80 11.37 3.46 8.31
CA GLY A 80 12.17 3.95 9.43
C GLY A 80 12.35 5.47 9.44
N ASN A 81 12.82 5.99 10.56
CA ASN A 81 12.91 7.43 10.79
C ASN A 81 14.03 8.12 10.01
N THR A 82 14.90 7.36 9.34
CA THR A 82 16.00 7.96 8.59
C THR A 82 15.49 8.60 7.30
N LEU A 83 16.13 9.70 6.92
CA LEU A 83 15.82 10.40 5.67
C LEU A 83 16.08 9.50 4.45
N PHE A 84 17.04 8.59 4.54
CA PHE A 84 17.35 7.62 3.50
C PHE A 84 16.22 6.62 3.26
N GLU A 85 15.65 6.03 4.32
CA GLU A 85 14.56 5.05 4.21
C GLU A 85 13.31 5.69 3.59
N LYS A 86 12.95 6.89 4.04
CA LYS A 86 11.82 7.67 3.51
C LYS A 86 11.99 7.95 2.02
N GLN A 87 13.17 8.43 1.62
CA GLN A 87 13.47 8.66 0.21
C GLN A 87 13.42 7.37 -0.61
N CYS A 88 13.93 6.26 -0.08
CA CYS A 88 13.91 4.97 -0.76
C CYS A 88 12.46 4.49 -1.01
N ALA A 89 11.59 4.58 0.01
CA ALA A 89 10.19 4.21 -0.10
C ALA A 89 9.45 5.02 -1.17
N ARG A 90 9.64 6.35 -1.15
CA ARG A 90 9.08 7.26 -2.15
C ARG A 90 9.59 6.96 -3.56
N LYS A 91 10.89 6.72 -3.73
CA LYS A 91 11.50 6.38 -5.03
C LYS A 91 10.96 5.05 -5.56
N LYS A 92 10.83 4.04 -4.71
CA LYS A 92 10.26 2.74 -5.10
C LYS A 92 8.83 2.88 -5.61
N ALA A 93 7.98 3.63 -4.90
CA ALA A 93 6.61 3.89 -5.31
C ALA A 93 6.56 4.60 -6.68
N LYS A 94 7.39 5.64 -6.87
CA LYS A 94 7.50 6.34 -8.16
C LYS A 94 7.98 5.44 -9.30
N ALA A 95 8.99 4.61 -9.06
CA ALA A 95 9.51 3.71 -10.08
C ALA A 95 8.44 2.71 -10.58
N ILE A 96 7.59 2.22 -9.68
CA ILE A 96 6.43 1.37 -10.05
C ILE A 96 5.46 2.16 -10.93
N PHE A 97 5.14 3.40 -10.56
CA PHE A 97 4.26 4.26 -11.35
C PHE A 97 4.84 4.56 -12.73
N GLU A 98 6.12 4.95 -12.81
CA GLU A 98 6.82 5.25 -14.06
C GLU A 98 6.87 4.04 -14.98
N HIS A 99 7.25 2.87 -14.46
CA HIS A 99 7.29 1.62 -15.22
C HIS A 99 5.93 1.28 -15.85
N ILE A 100 4.85 1.42 -15.07
CA ILE A 100 3.51 1.11 -15.57
C ILE A 100 3.06 2.16 -16.58
N ALA A 101 3.32 3.44 -16.34
CA ALA A 101 3.03 4.49 -17.31
C ALA A 101 3.73 4.24 -18.66
N GLU A 102 5.02 3.88 -18.62
CA GLU A 102 5.78 3.51 -19.83
C GLU A 102 5.16 2.31 -20.57
N GLU A 103 4.72 1.28 -19.85
CA GLU A 103 4.05 0.12 -20.45
C GLU A 103 2.73 0.50 -21.13
N TYR A 104 1.90 1.33 -20.47
CA TYR A 104 0.66 1.84 -21.05
C TYR A 104 0.92 2.66 -22.32
N PHE A 105 1.91 3.56 -22.30
CA PHE A 105 2.23 4.37 -23.48
C PHE A 105 2.73 3.51 -24.65
N LYS A 106 3.54 2.49 -24.39
CA LYS A 106 3.98 1.53 -25.43
C LYS A 106 2.79 0.80 -26.05
N ASN A 107 1.89 0.28 -25.20
CA ASN A 107 0.72 -0.46 -25.66
C ASN A 107 -0.23 0.44 -26.48
N GLN A 108 -0.41 1.71 -26.11
CA GLN A 108 -1.22 2.65 -26.89
C GLN A 108 -0.64 2.90 -28.29
N LEU A 109 0.68 3.09 -28.39
CA LEU A 109 1.37 3.30 -29.67
C LEU A 109 1.31 2.07 -30.59
N GLU A 110 1.23 0.86 -30.03
CA GLU A 110 1.06 -0.38 -30.81
C GLU A 110 -0.38 -0.56 -31.34
N VAL A 111 -1.38 -0.15 -30.55
CA VAL A 111 -2.80 -0.16 -30.95
C VAL A 111 -3.08 0.87 -32.04
N GLU A 112 -2.49 2.06 -31.96
CA GLU A 112 -2.64 3.09 -33.01
C GLU A 112 -2.04 2.63 -34.35
N LYS A 113 -0.85 2.02 -34.33
CA LYS A 113 -0.19 1.48 -35.55
C LYS A 113 -0.95 0.33 -36.22
N THR A 114 -1.70 -0.45 -35.45
CA THR A 114 -2.51 -1.56 -36.00
C THR A 114 -3.89 -1.11 -36.48
N SER A 115 -4.32 0.09 -36.09
CA SER A 115 -5.60 0.68 -36.50
C SER A 115 -5.51 1.50 -37.82
N GLU A 116 -4.28 1.75 -38.30
CA GLU A 116 -4.00 2.47 -39.56
C GLU A 116 -3.78 1.54 -40.77
N ILE A 117 -4.02 0.23 -40.62
CA ILE A 117 -3.93 -0.80 -41.69
C ILE A 117 -5.33 -1.31 -42.00
#